data_AF-W7LG03-F1
#
_entry.id   AF-W7LG03-F1
#
_cell.length_a   1.000
_cell.length_b   1.000
_cell.length_c   1.000
_cell.angle_alpha   90.00
_cell.angle_beta   90.00
_cell.angle_gamma   90.00
#
_symmetry.space_group_name_H-M   'P 1'
#
loop_
_entity.id
_entity.type
_entity.pdbx_description
1 polymer ?
#
loop_
_entity_poly.entity_id
_entity_poly.type
_entity_poly.pdbx_seq_one_letter_code
_entity_poly.pdbx_strand_id
1 'polypeptide(L)'
;MSVFLIGLAIIYSLSIVLEQRNYMTTTIFIAYAIFVISYFGTMVYFNLKFPDRKIRILTFIPYELKEEDEGHQYITYRACRKVYIYYYFAIPAAIVAVALFKEVELLPVIALTVLGIGQYFIFWSEVKKLYE
;
A
#
# COMPACT_ATOMS: atom_id res chain seq x y z
N MET A 1 -2.75 2.64 6.56
CA MET A 1 -2.12 3.96 6.83
C MET A 1 -1.01 4.27 5.84
N SER A 2 -0.01 3.39 5.67
CA SER A 2 1.11 3.59 4.75
C SER A 2 0.68 3.81 3.29
N VAL A 3 -0.31 3.07 2.80
CA VAL A 3 -0.85 3.20 1.42
C VAL A 3 -1.46 4.59 1.17
N PHE A 4 -2.09 5.21 2.17
CA PHE A 4 -2.70 6.54 2.03
C PHE A 4 -1.67 7.68 2.08
N LEU A 5 -0.61 7.51 2.85
CA LEU A 5 0.50 8.45 2.89
C LEU A 5 1.31 8.37 1.60
N ILE A 6 1.50 7.16 1.06
CA ILE A 6 2.13 6.94 -0.25
C ILE A 6 1.26 7.54 -1.37
N GLY A 7 -0.06 7.33 -1.35
CA GLY A 7 -0.98 7.93 -2.31
C GLY A 7 -0.95 9.46 -2.29
N LEU A 8 -0.95 10.08 -1.10
CA LEU A 8 -0.80 11.53 -0.94
C LEU A 8 0.56 12.03 -1.44
N ALA A 9 1.65 11.32 -1.13
CA ALA A 9 2.99 11.69 -1.58
C ALA A 9 3.13 11.59 -3.11
N ILE A 10 2.51 10.59 -3.75
CA ILE A 10 2.47 10.45 -5.20
C ILE A 10 1.67 11.59 -5.84
N ILE A 11 0.49 11.91 -5.31
CA ILE A 11 -0.33 13.00 -5.83
C ILE A 11 0.38 14.35 -5.66
N TYR A 12 1.01 14.58 -4.50
CA TYR A 12 1.76 15.79 -4.22
C TYR A 12 2.99 15.94 -5.13
N SER A 13 3.79 14.87 -5.28
CA SER A 13 4.95 14.88 -6.20
C SER A 13 4.54 15.07 -7.66
N LEU A 14 3.47 14.42 -8.12
CA LEU A 14 2.91 14.66 -9.47
C LEU A 14 2.42 16.10 -9.64
N SER A 15 1.82 16.70 -8.60
CA SER A 15 1.34 18.08 -8.67
C SER A 15 2.46 19.12 -8.75
N ILE A 16 3.64 18.82 -8.16
CA ILE A 16 4.83 19.65 -8.26
C ILE A 16 5.48 19.51 -9.64
N VAL A 17 5.68 18.27 -10.10
CA VAL A 17 6.36 17.99 -11.39
C VAL A 17 5.55 18.51 -12.58
N LEU A 18 4.22 18.43 -12.53
CA LEU A 18 3.39 18.81 -13.66
C LEU A 18 3.08 20.31 -13.76
N GLU A 19 3.51 21.13 -12.78
CA GLU A 19 3.35 22.60 -12.69
C GLU A 19 2.02 23.16 -13.22
N GLN A 20 0.95 22.36 -13.20
CA GLN A 20 -0.34 22.72 -13.76
C GLN A 20 -1.42 22.53 -12.71
N ARG A 21 -2.01 23.67 -12.38
CA ARG A 21 -3.33 23.81 -11.76
C ARG A 21 -4.42 23.43 -12.78
N ASN A 22 -4.34 22.22 -13.34
CA ASN A 22 -5.23 21.72 -14.38
C ASN A 22 -6.44 20.99 -13.80
N TYR A 23 -7.51 20.91 -14.58
CA TYR A 23 -8.72 20.17 -14.22
C TYR A 23 -8.41 18.69 -13.94
N MET A 24 -7.49 18.08 -14.69
CA MET A 24 -7.08 16.69 -14.51
C MET A 24 -6.48 16.41 -13.12
N THR A 25 -5.60 17.27 -12.62
CA THR A 25 -5.02 17.16 -11.27
C THR A 25 -6.11 17.27 -10.20
N THR A 26 -7.07 18.18 -10.41
CA THR A 26 -8.22 18.34 -9.52
C THR A 26 -9.10 17.09 -9.50
N THR A 27 -9.38 16.51 -10.67
CA THR A 27 -10.15 15.26 -10.78
C THR A 27 -9.47 14.09 -10.07
N ILE A 28 -8.15 13.96 -10.20
CA ILE A 28 -7.37 12.92 -9.50
C ILE A 28 -7.47 13.11 -7.98
N PHE A 29 -7.34 14.34 -7.48
CA PHE A 29 -7.51 14.65 -6.06
C PHE A 29 -8.91 14.28 -5.55
N ILE A 30 -9.96 14.62 -6.30
CA ILE A 30 -11.35 14.30 -5.93
C ILE A 30 -11.56 12.79 -5.91
N ALA A 31 -11.12 12.06 -6.94
CA ALA A 31 -11.24 10.61 -7.00
C ALA A 31 -10.51 9.94 -5.83
N TYR A 32 -9.31 10.41 -5.51
CA TYR A 32 -8.55 9.94 -4.36
C TYR A 32 -9.27 10.25 -3.04
N ALA A 33 -9.82 11.45 -2.88
CA ALA A 33 -10.59 11.81 -1.68
C ALA A 33 -11.82 10.91 -1.49
N ILE A 34 -12.56 10.60 -2.57
CA ILE A 34 -13.68 9.66 -2.54
C ILE A 34 -13.22 8.27 -2.12
N PHE A 35 -12.10 7.78 -2.67
CA PHE A 35 -11.50 6.51 -2.27
C PHE A 35 -11.14 6.49 -0.77
N VAL A 36 -10.49 7.55 -0.26
CA VAL A 36 -10.15 7.67 1.16
C VAL A 36 -11.40 7.66 2.04
N ILE A 37 -12.40 8.47 1.71
CA ILE A 37 -13.65 8.57 2.47
C ILE A 37 -14.39 7.25 2.48
N SER A 38 -14.53 6.59 1.33
CA SER A 38 -15.20 5.29 1.23
C SER A 38 -14.50 4.23 2.09
N TYR A 39 -13.17 4.13 2.03
CA TYR A 39 -12.39 3.19 2.82
C TYR A 39 -12.61 3.38 4.33
N PHE A 40 -12.45 4.60 4.83
CA PHE A 40 -12.68 4.88 6.26
C PHE A 40 -14.15 4.75 6.66
N GLY A 41 -15.08 5.11 5.77
CA GLY A 41 -16.51 4.93 5.97
C GLY A 41 -16.88 3.46 6.16
N THR A 42 -16.36 2.57 5.30
CA THR A 42 -16.56 1.12 5.44
C THR A 42 -15.94 0.58 6.73
N MET A 43 -14.77 1.09 7.13
CA MET A 43 -14.14 0.70 8.40
C MET A 43 -14.97 1.13 9.62
N VAL A 44 -15.50 2.36 9.62
CA VAL A 44 -16.40 2.83 10.68
C VAL A 44 -17.68 1.99 10.71
N TYR A 45 -18.29 1.74 9.55
CA TYR A 45 -19.46 0.86 9.45
C TYR A 45 -19.19 -0.54 10.01
N PHE A 46 -18.04 -1.14 9.68
CA PHE A 46 -17.62 -2.43 10.23
C PHE A 46 -17.48 -2.39 11.75
N ASN A 47 -16.84 -1.35 12.29
CA ASN A 47 -16.65 -1.19 13.74
C ASN A 47 -17.96 -0.99 14.51
N LEU A 48 -18.96 -0.38 13.88
CA LEU A 48 -20.32 -0.25 14.45
C LEU A 48 -21.07 -1.58 14.42
N LYS A 49 -20.94 -2.34 13.32
CA LYS A 49 -21.61 -3.64 13.16
C LYS A 49 -21.01 -4.74 14.03
N PHE A 50 -19.70 -4.68 14.29
CA PHE A 50 -18.97 -5.71 15.05
C PHE A 50 -18.15 -5.09 16.19
N PRO A 51 -18.81 -4.71 17.30
CA PRO A 51 -18.17 -3.99 18.39
C PRO A 51 -17.10 -4.80 19.14
N ASP A 52 -17.18 -6.13 19.11
CA ASP A 52 -16.22 -7.01 19.79
C ASP A 52 -14.88 -7.13 19.02
N ARG A 53 -14.91 -6.90 17.70
CA ARG A 53 -13.76 -7.05 16.80
C ARG A 53 -13.42 -5.75 16.06
N LYS A 54 -13.34 -4.64 16.82
CA LYS A 54 -13.02 -3.31 16.28
C LYS A 54 -11.64 -3.26 15.62
N ILE A 55 -11.59 -2.66 14.43
CA ILE A 55 -10.37 -2.28 13.74
C ILE A 55 -9.93 -0.91 14.26
N ARG A 56 -8.79 -0.86 14.95
CA ARG A 56 -8.21 0.38 15.46
C ARG A 56 -7.41 1.05 14.35
N ILE A 57 -7.77 2.29 14.03
CA ILE A 57 -7.16 3.06 12.94
C ILE A 57 -5.69 3.43 13.25
N LEU A 58 -5.40 3.67 14.53
CA LEU A 58 -4.07 4.01 15.04
C LEU A 58 -3.43 2.79 15.70
N THR A 59 -2.97 1.84 14.91
CA THR A 59 -2.20 0.69 15.39
C THR A 59 -1.03 0.45 14.46
N PHE A 60 0.15 0.16 15.03
CA PHE A 60 1.35 -0.14 14.25
C PHE A 60 1.28 -1.50 13.55
N ILE A 61 0.40 -2.37 14.04
CA ILE A 61 0.09 -3.66 13.44
C ILE A 61 -1.01 -3.43 12.39
N PRO A 62 -0.77 -3.80 11.11
CA PRO A 62 -1.79 -3.80 10.07
C PRO A 62 -2.98 -4.64 10.51
N TYR A 63 -4.20 -4.25 10.11
CA TYR A 63 -5.39 -5.02 10.47
C TYR A 63 -5.42 -6.38 9.77
N GLU A 64 -4.67 -6.53 8.67
CA GLU A 64 -4.41 -7.78 7.98
C GLU A 64 -3.66 -8.80 8.84
N LEU A 65 -2.88 -8.35 9.84
CA LEU A 65 -2.14 -9.23 10.76
C LEU A 65 -2.92 -9.50 12.06
N LYS A 66 -4.18 -9.08 12.13
CA LYS A 66 -5.03 -9.22 13.32
C LYS A 66 -5.86 -10.50 13.24
N GLU A 67 -5.16 -11.62 13.14
CA GLU A 67 -5.75 -12.96 13.01
C GLU A 67 -5.83 -13.61 14.39
N GLU A 68 -7.02 -14.12 14.72
CA GLU A 68 -7.29 -14.81 15.99
C GLU A 68 -7.06 -16.33 15.90
N ASP A 69 -6.95 -16.86 14.67
CA ASP A 69 -6.72 -18.27 14.38
C ASP A 69 -5.24 -18.54 14.07
N GLU A 70 -4.66 -19.56 14.71
CA GLU A 70 -3.28 -19.99 14.52
C GLU A 70 -2.98 -20.42 13.07
N GLY A 71 -3.96 -21.01 12.38
CA GLY A 71 -3.82 -21.41 10.97
C GLY A 71 -3.64 -20.22 10.04
N HIS A 72 -4.43 -19.16 10.26
CA HIS A 72 -4.32 -17.92 9.51
C HIS A 72 -2.99 -17.22 9.81
N GLN A 73 -2.57 -17.18 11.08
CA GLN A 73 -1.27 -16.62 11.47
C GLN A 73 -0.09 -17.31 10.78
N TYR A 74 -0.11 -18.64 10.64
CA TYR A 74 0.96 -19.38 9.96
C TYR A 74 1.10 -18.98 8.48
N ILE A 75 -0.02 -18.84 7.77
CA ILE A 75 0.01 -18.43 6.36
C ILE A 75 0.46 -16.98 6.22
N THR A 76 -0.03 -16.09 7.07
CA THR A 76 0.35 -14.69 7.04
C THR A 76 1.82 -14.50 7.40
N TYR A 77 2.36 -15.28 8.35
CA TYR A 77 3.79 -15.36 8.60
C TYR A 77 4.58 -15.79 7.34
N ARG A 78 4.11 -16.82 6.64
CA ARG A 78 4.74 -17.29 5.39
C ARG A 78 4.68 -16.24 4.29
N ALA A 79 3.58 -15.51 4.17
CA ALA A 79 3.39 -14.40 3.23
C ALA A 79 4.36 -13.26 3.54
N CYS A 80 4.42 -12.82 4.80
CA CYS A 80 5.35 -11.80 5.28
C CYS A 80 6.81 -12.21 5.04
N ARG A 81 7.17 -13.47 5.28
CA ARG A 81 8.51 -13.99 5.02
C ARG A 81 8.90 -13.87 3.55
N LYS A 82 7.98 -14.19 2.62
CA LYS A 82 8.22 -14.04 1.18
C LYS A 82 8.36 -12.58 0.76
N VAL A 83 7.51 -11.71 1.27
CA VAL A 83 7.59 -10.26 1.05
C VAL A 83 8.93 -9.70 1.56
N TYR A 84 9.38 -10.15 2.73
CA TYR A 84 10.68 -9.75 3.29
C TYR A 84 11.84 -10.17 2.36
N ILE A 85 11.85 -11.41 1.89
CA ILE A 85 12.85 -11.90 0.93
C ILE A 85 12.82 -11.08 -0.35
N TYR A 86 11.63 -10.75 -0.86
CA TYR A 86 11.48 -9.88 -2.01
C TYR A 86 12.13 -8.51 -1.79
N TYR A 87 11.82 -7.83 -0.69
CA TYR A 87 12.38 -6.52 -0.39
C TYR A 87 13.88 -6.54 -0.15
N TYR A 88 14.42 -7.64 0.40
CA TYR A 88 15.86 -7.81 0.59
C TYR A 88 16.65 -7.65 -0.72
N PHE A 89 16.11 -8.14 -1.84
CA PHE A 89 16.75 -7.98 -3.16
C PHE A 89 16.25 -6.76 -3.94
N ALA A 90 14.94 -6.48 -3.87
CA ALA A 90 14.31 -5.47 -4.70
C ALA A 90 14.69 -4.04 -4.29
N ILE A 91 14.91 -3.76 -3.00
CA ILE A 91 15.31 -2.42 -2.54
C ILE A 91 16.72 -2.07 -3.03
N PRO A 92 17.77 -2.90 -2.82
CA PRO A 92 19.09 -2.63 -3.39
C PRO A 92 19.06 -2.46 -4.92
N ALA A 93 18.32 -3.32 -5.62
CA ALA A 93 18.16 -3.22 -7.07
C ALA A 93 17.51 -1.89 -7.50
N ALA A 94 16.47 -1.45 -6.79
CA ALA A 94 15.82 -0.16 -7.02
C ALA A 94 16.77 1.02 -6.76
N ILE A 95 17.58 0.96 -5.70
CA ILE A 95 18.59 1.99 -5.39
C ILE A 95 19.61 2.09 -6.53
N VAL A 96 20.13 0.96 -7.01
CA VAL A 96 21.07 0.92 -8.14
C VAL A 96 20.42 1.47 -9.41
N ALA A 97 19.18 1.08 -9.72
CA ALA A 97 18.46 1.59 -10.88
C ALA A 97 18.29 3.12 -10.82
N VAL A 98 17.84 3.66 -9.68
CA VAL A 98 17.71 5.11 -9.49
C VAL A 98 19.06 5.82 -9.61
N ALA A 99 20.14 5.21 -9.12
CA ALA A 99 21.47 5.78 -9.20
C ALA A 99 22.06 5.79 -10.63
N LEU A 100 21.71 4.83 -11.48
CA LEU A 100 22.19 4.74 -12.86
C LEU A 100 21.41 5.65 -13.81
N PHE A 101 20.10 5.78 -13.62
CA PHE A 101 19.20 6.51 -14.52
C PHE A 101 18.72 7.83 -13.90
N LYS A 102 19.66 8.64 -13.42
CA LYS A 102 19.38 9.90 -12.71
C LYS A 102 18.60 10.93 -13.54
N GLU A 103 18.69 10.86 -14.87
CA GLU A 103 18.01 11.78 -15.78
C GLU A 103 16.49 11.56 -15.83
N VAL A 104 16.01 10.40 -15.38
CA VAL A 104 14.58 10.09 -15.36
C VAL A 104 13.99 10.52 -14.02
N GLU A 105 13.48 11.75 -13.95
CA GLU A 105 12.95 12.36 -12.72
C GLU A 105 11.86 11.52 -12.03
N LEU A 106 11.04 10.80 -12.81
CA LEU A 106 9.95 9.96 -12.31
C LEU A 106 10.39 8.56 -11.85
N LEU A 107 11.66 8.18 -12.07
CA LEU A 107 12.13 6.83 -11.78
C LEU A 107 12.03 6.42 -10.31
N PRO A 108 12.30 7.28 -9.31
CA PRO A 108 12.10 6.93 -7.91
C PRO A 108 10.64 6.60 -7.59
N VAL A 109 9.70 7.36 -8.17
CA VAL A 109 8.26 7.12 -7.99
C VAL A 109 7.87 5.79 -8.62
N ILE A 110 8.30 5.54 -9.87
CA ILE A 110 8.04 4.28 -10.59
C ILE A 110 8.63 3.10 -9.81
N ALA A 111 9.87 3.20 -9.33
CA ALA A 111 10.52 2.16 -8.55
C ALA A 111 9.73 1.83 -7.27
N LEU A 112 9.31 2.85 -6.51
CA LEU A 112 8.47 2.66 -5.33
C LEU A 112 7.11 2.04 -5.67
N THR A 113 6.48 2.44 -6.78
CA THR A 113 5.22 1.85 -7.24
C THR A 113 5.39 0.37 -7.59
N VAL A 114 6.42 0.01 -8.36
CA VAL A 114 6.73 -1.39 -8.70
C VAL A 114 7.02 -2.21 -7.45
N LEU A 115 7.79 -1.65 -6.51
CA LEU A 115 8.07 -2.26 -5.22
C LEU A 115 6.77 -2.58 -4.45
N GLY A 116 5.86 -1.61 -4.32
CA GLY A 116 4.58 -1.76 -3.64
C GLY A 116 3.64 -2.76 -4.32
N ILE A 117 3.55 -2.73 -5.67
CA ILE A 117 2.74 -3.70 -6.42
C ILE A 117 3.29 -5.12 -6.23
N GLY A 118 4.61 -5.30 -6.32
CA GLY A 118 5.25 -6.60 -6.10
C GLY A 118 5.00 -7.14 -4.70
N GLN A 119 5.11 -6.29 -3.66
CA GLN A 119 4.74 -6.66 -2.30
C GLN A 119 3.31 -7.18 -2.20
N TYR A 120 2.35 -6.40 -2.73
CA TYR A 120 0.93 -6.75 -2.65
C TYR A 120 0.64 -8.06 -3.39
N PHE A 121 1.21 -8.22 -4.59
CA PHE A 121 1.04 -9.44 -5.39
C PHE A 121 1.57 -10.67 -4.68
N ILE A 122 2.79 -10.61 -4.13
CA ILE A 122 3.40 -11.74 -3.41
C ILE A 122 2.58 -12.09 -2.16
N PHE A 123 2.20 -11.08 -1.38
CA PHE A 123 1.39 -11.28 -0.18
C PHE A 123 0.04 -11.94 -0.52
N TRP A 124 -0.68 -11.37 -1.50
CA TRP A 124 -1.96 -11.89 -1.96
C TRP A 124 -1.86 -13.32 -2.50
N SER A 125 -0.82 -13.63 -3.28
CA SER A 125 -0.61 -14.97 -3.84
C SER A 125 -0.43 -16.04 -2.77
N GLU A 126 0.07 -15.68 -1.59
CA GLU A 126 0.23 -16.62 -0.48
C GLU A 126 -1.05 -16.73 0.35
N VAL A 127 -1.72 -15.61 0.62
CA VAL A 127 -2.98 -15.58 1.36
C VAL A 127 -4.10 -16.29 0.59
N LYS A 128 -4.14 -16.18 -0.74
CA LYS A 128 -5.15 -16.84 -1.58
C LYS A 128 -5.19 -18.36 -1.38
N LYS A 129 -4.06 -18.98 -1.02
CA LYS A 129 -3.96 -20.43 -0.77
C LYS A 129 -4.74 -20.90 0.45
N LEU A 130 -5.22 -20.00 1.31
CA LEU A 130 -6.16 -20.33 2.40
C LEU A 130 -7.55 -20.69 1.89
N TYR A 131 -7.90 -20.21 0.70
CA TYR A 131 -9.24 -20.32 0.12
C TYR A 131 -9.31 -21.31 -1.05
N GLU A 132 -8.19 -22.01 -1.33
CA GLU A 132 -8.07 -23.10 -2.30
C GLU A 132 -8.01 -24.44 -1.55
#